data_AF-A0A4P8YG41-F1
#
_entry.id   AF-A0A4P8YG41-F1
#
_cell.length_a   1.000
_cell.length_b   1.000
_cell.length_c   1.000
_cell.angle_alpha   90.00
_cell.angle_beta   90.00
_cell.angle_gamma   90.00
#
_symmetry.space_group_name_H-M   'P 1'
#
loop_
_entity.id
_entity.type
_entity.pdbx_description
1 polymer ?
#
loop_
_entity_poly.entity_id
_entity_poly.type
_entity_poly.pdbx_seq_one_letter_code
_entity_poly.pdbx_strand_id
1 'polypeptide(L)'
;MRFSSFIIGLTSIFTLSAQAASVDEYVQQLPAGSNLAFLAQKVGASSPTMDYHGQQMALPASTQKVITALAALLQLGPDYRFTTTLERRGDVEDGVLQGDLIARFSGDPTLRRQNIRNLVTALKKEGVQRISGNILIDTSVFTSHDKAPGWPWNDMTQCFSAPPSAAIIDRNCFSVSLYSAPKANDTAFVRIASYYPVTVFSQVRTLARGSADARYCELDVVPGDLNRYTLTGCLPQRSDPLPLAFAIQDGAGYAGAIIKDELKTAGISYDGSLMRQTKPEEPGTVIASVNSPPLHDLLRIMLKKSDNMIADTVFRTIGREYFGVQGTWRAGADAVRQLLRQKAGIDLGNTIVVDGSGLSRHNLISPTTMMKVLQYIAAHDSELNFISMLPLAGHDGSLQYRAGLDIAGVNGKVSAKTGSLQGVYNLAGFITTASGQKMAFVQFLSGYAVPPADYRNRRIPLSRFEGRLYKDIYRNN
;
A
#
# COMPACT_ATOMS: atom_id res chain seq x y z
N MET A 1 -9.81 -31.47 85.56
CA MET A 1 -8.87 -31.88 84.49
C MET A 1 -9.36 -31.28 83.17
N ARG A 2 -8.45 -30.64 82.42
CA ARG A 2 -8.73 -29.74 81.29
C ARG A 2 -9.34 -30.48 80.08
N PHE A 3 -10.44 -29.98 79.54
CA PHE A 3 -10.93 -30.32 78.20
C PHE A 3 -10.28 -29.39 77.18
N SER A 4 -9.41 -29.92 76.33
CA SER A 4 -8.88 -29.19 75.17
C SER A 4 -9.91 -29.20 74.04
N SER A 5 -10.41 -28.02 73.68
CA SER A 5 -11.24 -27.82 72.49
C SER A 5 -10.33 -27.56 71.29
N PHE A 6 -10.34 -28.46 70.30
CA PHE A 6 -9.71 -28.23 69.01
C PHE A 6 -10.68 -27.45 68.12
N ILE A 7 -10.37 -26.18 67.84
CA ILE A 7 -11.05 -25.38 66.82
C ILE A 7 -10.32 -25.63 65.49
N ILE A 8 -10.95 -26.37 64.58
CA ILE A 8 -10.51 -26.49 63.20
C ILE A 8 -11.04 -25.26 62.46
N GLY A 9 -10.16 -24.29 62.20
CA GLY A 9 -10.47 -23.14 61.36
C GLY A 9 -10.50 -23.55 59.89
N LEU A 10 -11.69 -23.59 59.29
CA LEU A 10 -11.86 -23.70 57.84
C LEU A 10 -11.48 -22.37 57.19
N THR A 11 -10.25 -22.25 56.69
CA THR A 11 -9.84 -21.13 55.83
C THR A 11 -10.42 -21.33 54.44
N SER A 12 -11.54 -20.63 54.17
CA SER A 12 -12.12 -20.55 52.83
C SER A 12 -11.26 -19.64 51.96
N ILE A 13 -10.44 -20.23 51.10
CA ILE A 13 -9.68 -19.50 50.08
C ILE A 13 -10.68 -19.11 48.98
N PHE A 14 -11.21 -17.90 49.03
CA PHE A 14 -11.91 -17.28 47.90
C PHE A 14 -10.87 -16.94 46.83
N THR A 15 -10.74 -17.80 45.82
CA THR A 15 -10.07 -17.42 44.57
C THR A 15 -11.03 -16.54 43.77
N LEU A 16 -10.82 -15.23 43.80
CA LEU A 16 -11.43 -14.33 42.82
C LEU A 16 -10.74 -14.58 41.47
N SER A 17 -11.25 -15.53 40.70
CA SER A 17 -10.99 -15.58 39.26
C SER A 17 -11.74 -14.41 38.64
N ALA A 18 -11.03 -13.32 38.35
CA ALA A 18 -11.53 -12.28 37.47
C ALA A 18 -11.83 -12.92 36.11
N GLN A 19 -13.11 -13.15 35.81
CA GLN A 19 -13.54 -13.53 34.48
C GLN A 19 -13.20 -12.36 33.56
N ALA A 20 -12.30 -12.57 32.59
CA ALA A 20 -12.09 -11.61 31.52
C ALA A 20 -13.43 -11.36 30.84
N ALA A 21 -13.76 -10.08 30.61
CA ALA A 21 -15.00 -9.73 29.92
C ALA A 21 -15.00 -10.39 28.53
N SER A 22 -16.14 -10.98 28.16
CA SER A 22 -16.26 -11.64 26.86
C SER A 22 -16.15 -10.61 25.73
N VAL A 23 -15.49 -10.96 24.63
CA VAL A 23 -15.36 -10.08 23.45
C VAL A 23 -16.73 -9.61 22.95
N ASP A 24 -17.77 -10.42 23.15
CA ASP A 24 -19.17 -10.11 22.86
C ASP A 24 -19.66 -8.78 23.48
N GLU A 25 -19.22 -8.44 24.70
CA GLU A 25 -19.61 -7.18 25.35
C GLU A 25 -19.09 -5.95 24.60
N TYR A 26 -17.94 -6.08 23.95
CA TYR A 26 -17.36 -5.00 23.15
C TYR A 26 -18.03 -4.91 21.79
N VAL A 27 -18.42 -6.04 21.20
CA VAL A 27 -19.12 -6.10 19.90
C VAL A 27 -20.42 -5.28 19.93
N GLN A 28 -21.10 -5.21 21.08
CA GLN A 28 -22.30 -4.36 21.26
C GLN A 28 -22.04 -2.86 21.04
N GLN A 29 -20.79 -2.40 21.07
CA GLN A 29 -20.44 -1.01 20.75
C GLN A 29 -20.39 -0.74 19.24
N LEU A 30 -20.35 -1.78 18.41
CA LEU A 30 -20.24 -1.66 16.96
C LEU A 30 -21.63 -1.49 16.32
N PRO A 31 -21.70 -0.91 15.11
CA PRO A 31 -22.95 -0.85 14.37
C PRO A 31 -23.52 -2.24 14.06
N ALA A 32 -24.85 -2.35 14.09
CA ALA A 32 -25.54 -3.58 13.74
C ALA A 32 -25.12 -4.10 12.34
N GLY A 33 -24.91 -5.42 12.23
CA GLY A 33 -24.44 -6.06 11.00
C GLY A 33 -22.92 -6.05 10.79
N SER A 34 -22.16 -5.43 11.70
CA SER A 34 -20.70 -5.55 11.69
C SER A 34 -20.25 -6.97 12.03
N ASN A 35 -19.23 -7.46 11.33
CA ASN A 35 -18.62 -8.76 11.56
C ASN A 35 -17.22 -8.59 12.15
N LEU A 36 -17.01 -9.10 13.36
CA LEU A 36 -15.71 -9.14 14.02
C LEU A 36 -15.14 -10.56 13.98
N ALA A 37 -13.87 -10.68 13.61
CA ALA A 37 -13.04 -11.83 13.89
C ALA A 37 -11.78 -11.33 14.61
N PHE A 38 -11.52 -11.82 15.81
CA PHE A 38 -10.49 -11.31 16.71
C PHE A 38 -9.69 -12.44 17.35
N LEU A 39 -8.38 -12.25 17.46
CA LEU A 39 -7.49 -13.18 18.15
C LEU A 39 -6.40 -12.40 18.88
N ALA A 40 -6.12 -12.74 20.13
CA ALA A 40 -4.98 -12.23 20.88
C ALA A 40 -4.23 -13.37 21.57
N GLN A 41 -2.91 -13.39 21.44
CA GLN A 41 -2.07 -14.49 21.87
C GLN A 41 -0.74 -13.97 22.40
N LYS A 42 -0.33 -14.44 23.57
CA LYS A 42 1.02 -14.21 24.09
C LYS A 42 2.07 -14.66 23.07
N VAL A 43 3.11 -13.86 22.84
CA VAL A 43 4.20 -14.25 21.94
C VAL A 43 4.86 -15.53 22.45
N GLY A 44 4.97 -16.54 21.58
CA GLY A 44 5.55 -17.86 21.89
C GLY A 44 4.62 -18.85 22.59
N ALA A 45 3.39 -18.46 22.96
CA ALA A 45 2.41 -19.40 23.49
C ALA A 45 1.81 -20.27 22.37
N SER A 46 1.32 -21.47 22.71
CA SER A 46 0.69 -22.39 21.75
C SER A 46 -0.80 -22.14 21.54
N SER A 47 -1.47 -21.46 22.47
CA SER A 47 -2.91 -21.16 22.43
C SER A 47 -3.19 -19.67 22.64
N PRO A 48 -4.25 -19.11 22.04
CA PRO A 48 -4.65 -17.73 22.25
C PRO A 48 -5.22 -17.50 23.66
N THR A 49 -5.03 -16.28 24.18
CA THR A 49 -5.72 -15.82 25.39
C THR A 49 -7.16 -15.45 25.07
N MET A 50 -7.40 -14.86 23.89
CA MET A 50 -8.71 -14.49 23.39
C MET A 50 -8.86 -14.99 21.96
N ASP A 51 -9.94 -15.71 21.67
CA ASP A 51 -10.30 -16.18 20.34
C ASP A 51 -11.79 -15.94 20.12
N TYR A 52 -12.11 -15.07 19.17
CA TYR A 52 -13.46 -14.77 18.73
C TYR A 52 -13.52 -14.91 17.22
N HIS A 53 -14.09 -16.02 16.74
CA HIS A 53 -14.14 -16.36 15.32
C HIS A 53 -12.75 -16.37 14.63
N GLY A 54 -11.69 -16.81 15.32
CA GLY A 54 -10.32 -16.76 14.80
C GLY A 54 -10.08 -17.50 13.48
N GLN A 55 -10.92 -18.50 13.15
CA GLN A 55 -10.88 -19.24 11.88
C GLN A 55 -11.68 -18.60 10.75
N GLN A 56 -12.51 -17.59 11.04
CA GLN A 56 -13.36 -16.95 10.03
C GLN A 56 -12.51 -16.15 9.05
N MET A 57 -12.71 -16.41 7.76
CA MET A 57 -12.04 -15.68 6.69
C MET A 57 -12.59 -14.26 6.60
N ALA A 58 -11.69 -13.29 6.43
CA ALA A 58 -12.05 -11.89 6.28
C ALA A 58 -11.17 -11.18 5.23
N LEU A 59 -11.62 -10.01 4.79
CA LEU A 59 -10.82 -9.09 3.99
C LEU A 59 -9.70 -8.51 4.88
N PRO A 60 -8.40 -8.73 4.59
CA PRO A 60 -7.32 -8.17 5.40
C PRO A 60 -7.15 -6.66 5.21
N ALA A 61 -7.56 -6.12 4.06
CA ALA A 61 -7.16 -4.78 3.63
C ALA A 61 -5.63 -4.61 3.79
N SER A 62 -5.15 -3.42 4.13
CA SER A 62 -3.70 -3.15 4.26
C SER A 62 -2.94 -3.92 5.35
N THR A 63 -3.57 -4.79 6.15
CA THR A 63 -2.80 -5.74 6.97
C THR A 63 -2.11 -6.80 6.11
N GLN A 64 -2.54 -7.00 4.85
CA GLN A 64 -1.86 -7.83 3.85
C GLN A 64 -0.39 -7.45 3.68
N LYS A 65 -0.05 -6.16 3.86
CA LYS A 65 1.32 -5.64 3.79
C LYS A 65 2.26 -6.26 4.82
N VAL A 66 1.74 -6.81 5.93
CA VAL A 66 2.55 -7.54 6.92
C VAL A 66 3.11 -8.82 6.28
N ILE A 67 2.27 -9.55 5.55
CA ILE A 67 2.66 -10.75 4.82
C ILE A 67 3.66 -10.40 3.72
N THR A 68 3.36 -9.36 2.94
CA THR A 68 4.23 -8.88 1.85
C THR A 68 5.61 -8.50 2.39
N ALA A 69 5.70 -7.75 3.48
CA ALA A 69 6.96 -7.36 4.08
C ALA A 69 7.77 -8.57 4.55
N LEU A 70 7.13 -9.55 5.19
CA LEU A 70 7.81 -10.75 5.68
C LEU A 70 8.36 -11.55 4.49
N ALA A 71 7.52 -11.82 3.49
CA ALA A 71 7.95 -12.55 2.29
C ALA A 71 9.06 -11.81 1.53
N ALA A 72 9.01 -10.48 1.47
CA ALA A 72 10.03 -9.66 0.86
C ALA A 72 11.39 -9.81 1.56
N LEU A 73 11.42 -9.72 2.90
CA LEU A 73 12.66 -9.92 3.66
C LEU A 73 13.22 -11.34 3.51
N LEU A 74 12.34 -12.35 3.47
CA LEU A 74 12.74 -13.75 3.31
C LEU A 74 13.28 -14.08 1.91
N GLN A 75 12.85 -13.35 0.86
CA GLN A 75 13.26 -13.62 -0.52
C GLN A 75 14.36 -12.69 -1.01
N LEU A 76 14.21 -11.40 -0.78
CA LEU A 76 15.06 -10.36 -1.36
C LEU A 76 16.15 -9.90 -0.40
N GLY A 77 15.92 -10.04 0.91
CA GLY A 77 16.81 -9.50 1.96
C GLY A 77 16.65 -7.99 2.16
N PRO A 78 17.13 -7.45 3.30
CA PRO A 78 16.93 -6.04 3.67
C PRO A 78 17.65 -5.05 2.75
N ASP A 79 18.72 -5.48 2.09
CA ASP A 79 19.60 -4.64 1.27
C ASP A 79 19.23 -4.61 -0.22
N TYR A 80 18.19 -5.35 -0.63
CA TYR A 80 17.72 -5.32 -2.01
C TYR A 80 17.40 -3.89 -2.45
N ARG A 81 17.73 -3.57 -3.70
CA ARG A 81 17.43 -2.27 -4.31
C ARG A 81 16.80 -2.50 -5.67
N PHE A 82 15.78 -1.72 -5.98
CA PHE A 82 15.31 -1.59 -7.35
C PHE A 82 16.32 -0.77 -8.12
N THR A 83 16.63 -1.18 -9.35
CA THR A 83 17.61 -0.51 -10.21
C THR A 83 16.94 -0.08 -11.51
N THR A 84 17.09 1.19 -11.86
CA THR A 84 16.73 1.70 -13.19
C THR A 84 18.02 2.02 -13.93
N THR A 85 18.18 1.49 -15.14
CA THR A 85 19.38 1.69 -15.96
C THR A 85 19.06 2.45 -17.24
N LEU A 86 20.06 3.21 -17.70
CA LEU A 86 20.14 3.70 -19.06
C LEU A 86 21.27 2.94 -19.76
N GLU A 87 20.97 2.26 -20.84
CA GLU A 87 21.87 1.33 -21.53
C GLU A 87 21.98 1.73 -23.01
N ARG A 88 23.13 1.47 -23.63
CA ARG A 88 23.30 1.55 -25.08
C ARG A 88 23.43 0.16 -25.69
N ARG A 89 22.86 0.00 -26.88
CA ARG A 89 23.12 -1.12 -27.77
C ARG A 89 23.69 -0.57 -29.07
N GLY A 90 25.01 -0.69 -29.23
CA GLY A 90 25.77 -0.04 -30.31
C GLY A 90 26.87 0.85 -29.76
N ASP A 91 27.81 1.23 -30.62
CA ASP A 91 28.98 2.03 -30.26
C ASP A 91 28.74 3.53 -30.47
N VAL A 92 29.56 4.35 -29.82
CA VAL A 92 29.49 5.81 -29.92
C VAL A 92 30.65 6.28 -30.80
N GLU A 93 30.33 6.81 -31.97
CA GLU A 93 31.29 7.31 -32.97
C GLU A 93 30.98 8.78 -33.27
N ASP A 94 31.95 9.66 -33.11
CA ASP A 94 31.81 11.11 -33.34
C ASP A 94 30.58 11.74 -32.64
N GLY A 95 30.27 11.25 -31.44
CA GLY A 95 29.13 11.69 -30.64
C GLY A 95 27.77 11.13 -31.08
N VAL A 96 27.76 10.16 -32.00
CA VAL A 96 26.54 9.46 -32.45
C VAL A 96 26.53 8.04 -31.90
N LEU A 97 25.49 7.69 -31.15
CA LEU A 97 25.20 6.30 -30.80
C LEU A 97 24.69 5.57 -32.05
N GLN A 98 25.46 4.60 -32.54
CA GLN A 98 25.14 3.72 -33.67
C GLN A 98 24.24 2.56 -33.23
N GLY A 99 23.01 2.88 -32.81
CA GLY A 99 22.01 1.91 -32.38
C GLY A 99 21.00 2.50 -31.39
N ASP A 100 20.48 1.66 -30.51
CA ASP A 100 19.35 1.99 -29.64
C ASP A 100 19.80 2.43 -28.24
N LEU A 101 19.06 3.37 -27.66
CA LEU A 101 19.12 3.70 -26.24
C LEU A 101 18.00 2.97 -25.51
N ILE A 102 18.33 2.27 -24.43
CA ILE A 102 17.37 1.51 -23.63
C ILE A 102 17.26 2.14 -22.24
N ALA A 103 16.07 2.53 -21.84
CA ALA A 103 15.75 2.87 -20.45
C ALA A 103 15.02 1.69 -19.82
N ARG A 104 15.73 0.93 -18.99
CA ARG A 104 15.22 -0.29 -18.36
C ARG A 104 14.73 -0.01 -16.95
N PHE A 105 13.44 -0.19 -16.75
CA PHE A 105 12.76 0.03 -15.48
C PHE A 105 12.54 -1.29 -14.74
N SER A 106 12.71 -1.29 -13.42
CA SER A 106 12.56 -2.47 -12.56
C SER A 106 11.33 -2.43 -11.64
N GLY A 107 10.50 -1.39 -11.71
CA GLY A 107 9.41 -1.18 -10.76
C GLY A 107 9.80 -0.38 -9.51
N ASP A 108 10.85 0.45 -9.57
CA ASP A 108 11.23 1.31 -8.44
C ASP A 108 10.09 2.28 -8.07
N PRO A 109 9.46 2.13 -6.90
CA PRO A 109 8.32 2.95 -6.49
C PRO A 109 8.73 4.36 -6.02
N THR A 110 10.03 4.66 -5.98
CA THR A 110 10.61 5.91 -5.47
C THR A 110 11.28 6.77 -6.53
N LEU A 111 11.38 6.27 -7.76
CA LEU A 111 12.03 6.97 -8.87
C LEU A 111 11.33 8.31 -9.16
N ARG A 112 12.12 9.37 -9.32
CA ARG A 112 11.66 10.74 -9.56
C ARG A 112 12.08 11.25 -10.91
N ARG A 113 11.42 12.30 -11.43
CA ARG A 113 11.83 12.94 -12.70
C ARG A 113 13.29 13.42 -12.67
N GLN A 114 13.76 13.90 -11.51
CA GLN A 114 15.16 14.30 -11.35
C GLN A 114 16.15 13.13 -11.56
N ASN A 115 15.76 11.90 -11.22
CA ASN A 115 16.61 10.73 -11.48
C ASN A 115 16.76 10.48 -12.99
N ILE A 116 15.68 10.64 -13.76
CA ILE A 116 15.73 10.53 -15.22
C ILE A 116 16.64 11.60 -15.83
N ARG A 117 16.50 12.85 -15.38
CA ARG A 117 17.40 13.94 -15.78
C ARG A 117 18.86 13.61 -15.52
N ASN A 118 19.17 13.00 -14.37
CA ASN A 118 20.55 12.62 -14.03
C ASN A 118 21.07 11.49 -14.94
N LEU A 119 20.24 10.49 -15.27
CA LEU A 119 20.58 9.44 -16.24
C LEU A 119 20.90 10.02 -17.62
N VAL A 120 20.06 10.92 -18.13
CA VAL A 120 20.28 11.60 -19.42
C VAL A 120 21.52 12.51 -19.36
N THR A 121 21.77 13.15 -18.22
CA THR A 121 22.99 13.95 -18.02
C THR A 121 24.25 13.09 -18.12
N ALA A 122 24.21 11.86 -17.60
CA ALA A 122 25.32 10.92 -17.73
C ALA A 122 25.53 10.48 -19.19
N LEU A 123 24.46 10.20 -19.93
CA LEU A 123 24.52 9.96 -21.38
C LEU A 123 25.21 11.10 -22.13
N LYS A 124 24.87 12.36 -21.81
CA LYS A 124 25.53 13.52 -22.42
C LYS A 124 27.02 13.59 -22.08
N LYS A 125 27.40 13.22 -20.85
CA LYS A 125 28.81 13.18 -20.39
C LYS A 125 29.63 12.09 -21.08
N GLU A 126 29.02 11.00 -21.53
CA GLU A 126 29.68 10.02 -22.41
C GLU A 126 29.94 10.55 -23.83
N GLY A 127 29.52 11.78 -24.14
CA GLY A 127 29.75 12.41 -25.44
C GLY A 127 28.63 12.16 -26.46
N VAL A 128 27.55 11.48 -26.07
CA VAL A 128 26.40 11.25 -26.98
C VAL A 128 25.65 12.56 -27.22
N GLN A 129 25.53 12.92 -28.49
CA GLN A 129 24.80 14.09 -29.00
C GLN A 129 23.63 13.68 -29.89
N ARG A 130 23.71 12.51 -30.53
CA ARG A 130 22.67 11.97 -31.39
C ARG A 130 22.57 10.46 -31.21
N ILE A 131 21.37 9.91 -31.34
CA ILE A 131 21.09 8.47 -31.34
C ILE A 131 20.53 8.11 -32.72
N SER A 132 21.23 7.28 -33.48
CA SER A 132 20.79 6.88 -34.83
C SER A 132 19.62 5.89 -34.82
N GLY A 133 19.38 5.21 -33.69
CA GLY A 133 18.30 4.26 -33.50
C GLY A 133 17.13 4.79 -32.66
N ASN A 134 16.46 3.85 -32.00
CA ASN A 134 15.24 4.05 -31.21
C ASN A 134 15.55 4.36 -29.75
N ILE A 135 14.53 4.84 -29.04
CA ILE A 135 14.49 4.90 -27.58
C ILE A 135 13.56 3.81 -27.09
N LEU A 136 14.12 2.80 -26.40
CA LEU A 136 13.41 1.63 -25.92
C LEU A 136 13.07 1.80 -24.43
N ILE A 137 11.77 1.83 -24.10
CA ILE A 137 11.27 1.80 -22.73
C ILE A 137 11.06 0.35 -22.34
N ASP A 138 12.08 -0.22 -21.69
CA ASP A 138 12.06 -1.62 -21.28
C ASP A 138 11.31 -1.78 -19.95
N THR A 139 10.21 -2.52 -20.04
CA THR A 139 9.33 -2.90 -18.92
C THR A 139 9.26 -4.41 -18.72
N SER A 140 10.20 -5.15 -19.32
CA SER A 140 10.22 -6.62 -19.37
C SER A 140 10.41 -7.27 -17.99
N VAL A 141 10.74 -6.51 -16.95
CA VAL A 141 10.74 -7.01 -15.56
C VAL A 141 9.38 -7.58 -15.14
N PHE A 142 8.28 -7.01 -15.67
CA PHE A 142 6.90 -7.41 -15.37
C PHE A 142 6.12 -7.71 -16.65
N THR A 143 5.08 -8.54 -16.52
CA THR A 143 4.16 -8.88 -17.63
C THR A 143 2.72 -8.98 -17.14
N SER A 144 1.77 -9.19 -18.06
CA SER A 144 0.33 -9.10 -17.83
C SER A 144 -0.12 -7.69 -17.42
N HIS A 145 -1.22 -7.56 -16.66
CA HIS A 145 -1.77 -6.28 -16.23
C HIS A 145 -0.97 -5.68 -15.07
N ASP A 146 -0.84 -4.36 -15.03
CA ASP A 146 -0.31 -3.61 -13.89
C ASP A 146 -1.36 -3.37 -12.79
N LYS A 147 -2.48 -4.09 -12.81
CA LYS A 147 -3.60 -3.95 -11.87
C LYS A 147 -4.01 -5.34 -11.41
N ALA A 148 -4.08 -5.56 -10.10
CA ALA A 148 -4.38 -6.88 -9.59
C ALA A 148 -5.88 -7.23 -9.77
N PRO A 149 -6.23 -8.53 -9.88
CA PRO A 149 -7.61 -8.97 -9.88
C PRO A 149 -8.37 -8.48 -8.63
N GLY A 150 -9.63 -8.07 -8.79
CA GLY A 150 -10.49 -7.67 -7.66
C GLY A 150 -10.28 -6.25 -7.14
N TRP A 151 -9.47 -5.43 -7.80
CA TRP A 151 -9.40 -3.99 -7.52
C TRP A 151 -10.68 -3.28 -8.00
N PRO A 152 -11.26 -2.37 -7.18
CA PRO A 152 -12.39 -1.55 -7.62
C PRO A 152 -12.00 -0.67 -8.82
N TRP A 153 -12.74 -0.76 -9.92
CA TRP A 153 -12.43 -0.01 -11.14
C TRP A 153 -12.51 1.52 -10.92
N ASN A 154 -13.44 1.98 -10.08
CA ASN A 154 -13.68 3.39 -9.79
C ASN A 154 -12.54 4.06 -9.01
N ASP A 155 -11.66 3.27 -8.37
CA ASP A 155 -10.51 3.80 -7.65
C ASP A 155 -9.27 3.90 -8.53
N MET A 156 -9.28 3.34 -9.75
CA MET A 156 -8.11 3.25 -10.63
C MET A 156 -7.56 4.60 -11.10
N THR A 157 -8.32 5.68 -10.99
CA THR A 157 -7.88 7.05 -11.29
C THR A 157 -7.36 7.77 -10.05
N GLN A 158 -7.50 7.20 -8.85
CA GLN A 158 -7.01 7.79 -7.61
C GLN A 158 -5.55 7.41 -7.37
N CYS A 159 -4.70 8.37 -6.98
CA CYS A 159 -3.27 8.12 -6.80
C CYS A 159 -2.92 7.02 -5.78
N PHE A 160 -3.78 6.73 -4.81
CA PHE A 160 -3.53 5.63 -3.88
C PHE A 160 -3.65 4.25 -4.55
N SER A 161 -4.33 4.15 -5.68
CA SER A 161 -4.55 2.93 -6.46
C SER A 161 -3.93 3.05 -7.86
N ALA A 162 -2.95 3.95 -8.03
CA ALA A 162 -2.21 4.10 -9.28
C ALA A 162 -1.56 2.75 -9.66
N PRO A 163 -1.67 2.29 -10.93
CA PRO A 163 -1.06 1.05 -11.37
C PRO A 163 0.44 0.97 -11.00
N PRO A 164 0.88 0.01 -10.18
CA PRO A 164 2.27 -0.15 -9.77
C PRO A 164 3.10 -0.81 -10.89
N SER A 165 3.17 -0.17 -12.06
CA SER A 165 3.86 -0.65 -13.27
C SER A 165 5.37 -0.81 -13.11
N ALA A 166 6.04 -1.39 -14.10
CA ALA A 166 7.51 -1.40 -14.12
C ALA A 166 8.08 0.02 -14.22
N ALA A 167 7.52 0.85 -15.10
CA ALA A 167 7.89 2.25 -15.26
C ALA A 167 7.07 3.13 -14.31
N ILE A 168 7.71 3.65 -13.27
CA ILE A 168 7.11 4.55 -12.29
C ILE A 168 7.97 5.80 -12.20
N ILE A 169 7.37 6.98 -12.30
CA ILE A 169 8.05 8.26 -12.04
C ILE A 169 7.14 9.13 -11.18
N ASP A 170 7.69 9.66 -10.08
CA ASP A 170 6.97 10.51 -9.13
C ASP A 170 5.65 9.85 -8.67
N ARG A 171 5.74 8.53 -8.41
CA ARG A 171 4.64 7.66 -7.99
C ARG A 171 3.48 7.54 -8.99
N ASN A 172 3.70 7.84 -10.26
CA ASN A 172 2.67 7.79 -11.29
C ASN A 172 1.41 8.55 -10.86
N CYS A 173 1.60 9.72 -10.26
CA CYS A 173 0.55 10.60 -9.78
C CYS A 173 0.84 12.02 -10.25
N PHE A 174 -0.18 12.71 -10.76
CA PHE A 174 -0.08 14.11 -11.16
C PHE A 174 -1.26 14.91 -10.60
N SER A 175 -1.09 16.22 -10.48
CA SER A 175 -2.11 17.12 -9.97
C SER A 175 -2.59 18.12 -11.01
N VAL A 176 -3.86 18.51 -10.89
CA VAL A 176 -4.50 19.56 -11.69
C VAL A 176 -5.34 20.46 -10.80
N SER A 177 -5.61 21.66 -11.30
CA SER A 177 -6.55 22.60 -10.67
C SER A 177 -7.73 22.84 -11.61
N LEU A 178 -8.94 22.50 -11.16
CA LEU A 178 -10.18 22.73 -11.91
C LEU A 178 -10.83 24.04 -11.43
N TYR A 179 -11.04 24.98 -12.34
CA TYR A 179 -11.64 26.28 -12.08
C TYR A 179 -13.07 26.32 -12.64
N SER A 180 -14.04 26.70 -11.81
CA SER A 180 -15.37 27.04 -12.30
C SER A 180 -15.30 28.29 -13.20
N ALA A 181 -16.10 28.33 -14.26
CA ALA A 181 -16.21 29.49 -15.13
C ALA A 181 -16.86 30.69 -14.41
N PRO A 182 -16.54 31.94 -14.82
CA PRO A 182 -17.16 33.13 -14.26
C PRO A 182 -18.68 33.18 -14.49
N LYS A 183 -19.16 32.65 -15.62
CA LYS A 183 -20.58 32.58 -15.97
C LYS A 183 -21.10 31.16 -15.79
N ALA A 184 -22.31 31.03 -15.23
CA ALA A 184 -22.97 29.73 -15.12
C ALA A 184 -23.28 29.16 -16.52
N ASN A 185 -23.28 27.83 -16.62
CA ASN A 185 -23.38 27.00 -17.82
C ASN A 185 -22.16 27.02 -18.76
N ASP A 186 -21.20 27.91 -18.57
CA ASP A 186 -19.92 27.83 -19.28
C ASP A 186 -19.06 26.67 -18.75
N THR A 187 -18.19 26.13 -19.60
CA THR A 187 -17.31 25.01 -19.27
C THR A 187 -16.24 25.44 -18.25
N ALA A 188 -16.11 24.68 -17.15
CA ALA A 188 -15.02 24.82 -16.20
C ALA A 188 -13.68 24.51 -16.90
N PHE A 189 -12.60 25.19 -16.53
CA PHE A 189 -11.30 25.02 -17.20
C PHE A 189 -10.25 24.41 -16.27
N VAL A 190 -9.36 23.61 -16.84
CA VAL A 190 -8.30 22.91 -16.11
C VAL A 190 -6.98 23.66 -16.29
N ARG A 191 -6.24 23.83 -15.19
CA ARG A 191 -4.82 24.19 -15.23
C ARG A 191 -3.99 23.00 -14.79
N ILE A 192 -2.94 22.71 -15.57
CA ILE A 192 -1.97 21.66 -15.32
C ILE A 192 -0.58 22.19 -15.60
N ALA A 193 0.41 21.74 -14.85
CA ALA A 193 1.80 22.12 -15.11
C ALA A 193 2.30 21.49 -16.41
N SER A 194 3.01 22.25 -17.23
CA SER A 194 3.47 21.84 -18.57
C SER A 194 4.44 20.67 -18.58
N TYR A 195 5.08 20.38 -17.44
CA TYR A 195 6.02 19.27 -17.30
C TYR A 195 5.35 17.91 -17.12
N TYR A 196 4.03 17.86 -16.96
CA TYR A 196 3.30 16.59 -16.96
C TYR A 196 2.93 16.22 -18.40
N PRO A 197 3.49 15.14 -18.97
CA PRO A 197 3.13 14.68 -20.32
C PRO A 197 1.79 13.92 -20.31
N VAL A 198 0.73 14.61 -19.93
CA VAL A 198 -0.65 14.12 -19.94
C VAL A 198 -1.53 15.13 -20.65
N THR A 199 -2.70 14.69 -21.14
CA THR A 199 -3.68 15.59 -21.75
C THR A 199 -4.97 15.55 -20.96
N VAL A 200 -5.43 16.72 -20.48
CA VAL A 200 -6.69 16.82 -19.72
C VAL A 200 -7.67 17.70 -20.46
N PHE A 201 -8.85 17.14 -20.75
CA PHE A 201 -9.98 17.83 -21.36
C PHE A 201 -11.04 18.12 -20.29
N SER A 202 -11.77 19.22 -20.48
CA SER A 202 -12.92 19.54 -19.64
C SER A 202 -14.19 19.60 -20.48
N GLN A 203 -15.19 18.85 -20.04
CA GLN A 203 -16.60 18.93 -20.44
C GLN A 203 -17.47 19.26 -19.22
N VAL A 204 -16.86 19.75 -18.15
CA VAL A 204 -17.54 20.04 -16.88
C VAL A 204 -18.32 21.33 -17.01
N ARG A 205 -19.64 21.28 -16.78
CA ARG A 205 -20.50 22.46 -16.78
C ARG A 205 -20.42 23.18 -15.44
N THR A 206 -20.21 24.49 -15.48
CA THR A 206 -20.25 25.31 -14.27
C THR A 206 -21.70 25.56 -13.84
N LEU A 207 -22.06 25.24 -12.60
CA LEU A 207 -23.40 25.52 -12.07
C LEU A 207 -23.41 26.81 -11.25
N ALA A 208 -24.50 27.57 -11.33
CA ALA A 208 -24.74 28.68 -10.41
C ALA A 208 -24.74 28.18 -8.95
N ARG A 209 -24.32 29.04 -8.02
CA ARG A 209 -24.38 28.73 -6.58
C ARG A 209 -25.84 28.43 -6.16
N GLY A 210 -26.05 27.33 -5.44
CA GLY A 210 -27.38 26.92 -4.99
C GLY A 210 -28.26 26.27 -6.07
N SER A 211 -27.73 25.96 -7.26
CA SER A 211 -28.48 25.27 -8.31
C SER A 211 -29.04 23.92 -7.84
N ALA A 212 -30.29 23.63 -8.17
CA ALA A 212 -30.94 22.35 -7.88
C ALA A 212 -30.26 21.17 -8.61
N ASP A 213 -29.67 21.42 -9.78
CA ASP A 213 -28.91 20.44 -10.58
C ASP A 213 -27.73 19.84 -9.81
N ALA A 214 -27.20 20.56 -8.82
CA ALA A 214 -26.02 20.13 -8.05
C ALA A 214 -26.29 18.87 -7.21
N ARG A 215 -27.56 18.50 -6.98
CA ARG A 215 -27.91 17.35 -6.13
C ARG A 215 -27.51 16.00 -6.75
N TYR A 216 -27.59 15.88 -8.08
CA TYR A 216 -27.40 14.62 -8.79
C TYR A 216 -26.45 14.74 -9.99
N CYS A 217 -25.84 15.91 -10.20
CA CYS A 217 -24.81 16.06 -11.22
C CYS A 217 -23.43 15.81 -10.59
N GLU A 218 -22.87 14.66 -10.88
CA GLU A 218 -21.55 14.23 -10.39
C GLU A 218 -20.41 15.02 -11.06
N LEU A 219 -19.21 14.88 -10.50
CA LEU A 219 -17.96 15.31 -11.12
C LEU A 219 -17.09 14.09 -11.34
N ASP A 220 -16.97 13.66 -12.59
CA ASP A 220 -16.31 12.41 -12.96
C ASP A 220 -15.02 12.65 -13.76
N VAL A 221 -14.13 11.67 -13.70
CA VAL A 221 -12.94 11.56 -14.55
C VAL A 221 -13.02 10.29 -15.39
N VAL A 222 -12.88 10.45 -16.70
CA VAL A 222 -12.83 9.34 -17.65
C VAL A 222 -11.42 9.24 -18.22
N PRO A 223 -10.63 8.20 -17.85
CA PRO A 223 -9.33 7.97 -18.46
C PRO A 223 -9.49 7.42 -19.88
N GLY A 224 -8.61 7.83 -20.77
CA GLY A 224 -8.47 7.32 -22.13
C GLY A 224 -7.02 6.93 -22.44
N ASP A 225 -6.79 6.49 -23.67
CA ASP A 225 -5.47 6.04 -24.12
C ASP A 225 -4.40 7.13 -24.00
N LEU A 226 -3.15 6.70 -23.86
CA LEU A 226 -1.97 7.58 -23.84
C LEU A 226 -2.07 8.70 -22.78
N ASN A 227 -2.54 8.35 -21.58
CA ASN A 227 -2.70 9.27 -20.45
C ASN A 227 -3.55 10.51 -20.79
N ARG A 228 -4.66 10.29 -21.51
CA ARG A 228 -5.71 11.29 -21.72
C ARG A 228 -6.75 11.17 -20.61
N TYR A 229 -7.25 12.31 -20.12
CA TYR A 229 -8.27 12.37 -19.08
C TYR A 229 -9.35 13.35 -19.50
N THR A 230 -10.62 12.98 -19.40
CA THR A 230 -11.75 13.88 -19.63
C THR A 230 -12.50 14.08 -18.34
N LEU A 231 -12.58 15.31 -17.85
CA LEU A 231 -13.45 15.67 -16.74
C LEU A 231 -14.85 15.95 -17.26
N THR A 232 -15.87 15.36 -16.65
CA THR A 232 -17.27 15.46 -17.08
C THR A 232 -18.20 15.78 -15.91
N GLY A 233 -19.45 16.13 -16.21
CA GLY A 233 -20.46 16.42 -15.20
C GLY A 233 -20.50 17.90 -14.81
N CYS A 234 -20.57 18.21 -13.51
CA CYS A 234 -20.83 19.57 -13.03
C CYS A 234 -19.90 20.04 -11.91
N LEU A 235 -19.69 21.35 -11.86
CA LEU A 235 -18.99 22.02 -10.76
C LEU A 235 -19.73 23.30 -10.34
N PRO A 236 -20.25 23.40 -9.10
CA PRO A 236 -20.79 24.66 -8.58
C PRO A 236 -19.74 25.78 -8.55
N GLN A 237 -20.16 27.00 -8.87
CA GLN A 237 -19.31 28.19 -8.83
C GLN A 237 -18.64 28.37 -7.46
N ARG A 238 -17.31 28.51 -7.49
CA ARG A 238 -16.46 28.60 -6.31
C ARG A 238 -15.38 29.67 -6.51
N SER A 239 -14.91 30.26 -5.41
CA SER A 239 -13.82 31.26 -5.43
C SER A 239 -12.48 30.61 -5.73
N ASP A 240 -12.22 29.47 -5.08
CA ASP A 240 -10.94 28.78 -5.14
C ASP A 240 -11.01 27.59 -6.11
N PRO A 241 -9.93 27.29 -6.85
CA PRO A 241 -9.90 26.10 -7.68
C PRO A 241 -10.07 24.83 -6.85
N LEU A 242 -10.66 23.80 -7.46
CA LEU A 242 -10.70 22.46 -6.90
C LEU A 242 -9.38 21.74 -7.23
N PRO A 243 -8.52 21.43 -6.23
CA PRO A 243 -7.36 20.60 -6.45
C PRO A 243 -7.80 19.15 -6.67
N LEU A 244 -7.28 18.54 -7.74
CA LEU A 244 -7.51 17.14 -8.08
C LEU A 244 -6.15 16.47 -8.32
N ALA A 245 -6.07 15.18 -8.01
CA ALA A 245 -4.88 14.37 -8.28
C ALA A 245 -5.31 13.04 -8.91
N PHE A 246 -4.64 12.67 -9.99
CA PHE A 246 -4.98 11.49 -10.77
C PHE A 246 -3.79 10.55 -10.93
N ALA A 247 -4.07 9.25 -10.92
CA ALA A 247 -3.14 8.21 -11.28
C ALA A 247 -2.83 8.24 -12.77
N ILE A 248 -1.58 7.96 -13.13
CA ILE A 248 -1.13 7.68 -14.51
C ILE A 248 -1.56 6.26 -14.89
N GLN A 249 -2.26 6.09 -16.02
CA GLN A 249 -2.77 4.79 -16.45
C GLN A 249 -1.79 4.00 -17.32
N ASP A 250 -0.99 4.69 -18.13
CA ASP A 250 0.09 4.12 -18.95
C ASP A 250 1.45 4.68 -18.48
N GLY A 251 2.04 3.99 -17.50
CA GLY A 251 3.33 4.37 -16.92
C GLY A 251 4.49 4.29 -17.91
N ALA A 252 4.45 3.37 -18.87
CA ALA A 252 5.49 3.24 -19.89
C ALA A 252 5.46 4.41 -20.88
N GLY A 253 4.28 4.77 -21.39
CA GLY A 253 4.10 5.94 -22.23
C GLY A 253 4.46 7.24 -21.50
N TYR A 254 4.08 7.37 -20.23
CA TYR A 254 4.43 8.52 -19.38
C TYR A 254 5.94 8.66 -19.19
N ALA A 255 6.62 7.57 -18.82
CA ALA A 255 8.06 7.57 -18.62
C ALA A 255 8.82 7.83 -19.92
N GLY A 256 8.36 7.27 -21.03
CA GLY A 256 8.92 7.55 -22.35
C GLY A 256 8.82 9.03 -22.73
N ALA A 257 7.66 9.65 -22.50
CA ALA A 257 7.49 11.08 -22.77
C ALA A 257 8.43 11.95 -21.91
N ILE A 258 8.66 11.58 -20.64
CA ILE A 258 9.62 12.26 -19.77
C ILE A 258 11.05 12.09 -20.28
N ILE A 259 11.48 10.88 -20.64
CA ILE A 259 12.83 10.63 -21.17
C ILE A 259 13.05 11.43 -22.45
N LYS A 260 12.05 11.45 -23.35
CA LYS A 260 12.09 12.27 -24.57
C LYS A 260 12.31 13.75 -24.26
N ASP A 261 11.61 14.29 -23.27
CA ASP A 261 11.73 15.71 -22.88
C ASP A 261 13.10 16.01 -22.26
N GLU A 262 13.61 15.13 -21.41
CA GLU A 262 14.94 15.29 -20.79
C GLU A 262 16.07 15.15 -21.84
N LEU A 263 15.95 14.24 -22.83
CA LEU A 263 16.87 14.15 -23.97
C LEU A 263 16.89 15.45 -24.78
N LYS A 264 15.70 15.98 -25.10
CA LYS A 264 15.56 17.26 -25.80
C LYS A 264 16.19 18.41 -25.02
N THR A 265 15.98 18.46 -23.70
CA THR A 265 16.54 19.47 -22.81
C THR A 265 18.07 19.38 -22.75
N ALA A 266 18.64 18.18 -22.80
CA ALA A 266 20.08 17.94 -22.87
C ALA A 266 20.70 18.18 -24.26
N GLY A 267 19.89 18.56 -25.26
CA GLY A 267 20.34 18.72 -26.64
C GLY A 267 20.85 17.41 -27.23
N ILE A 268 20.15 16.30 -26.97
CA ILE A 268 20.39 14.99 -27.59
C ILE A 268 19.23 14.70 -28.53
N SER A 269 19.52 14.54 -29.82
CA SER A 269 18.53 14.14 -30.83
C SER A 269 18.51 12.62 -31.02
N TYR A 270 17.42 12.09 -31.59
CA TYR A 270 17.35 10.70 -32.04
C TYR A 270 16.59 10.61 -33.34
N ASP A 271 16.95 9.64 -34.19
CA ASP A 271 16.39 9.47 -35.54
C ASP A 271 15.22 8.49 -35.57
N GLY A 272 15.22 7.51 -34.66
CA GLY A 272 14.20 6.48 -34.57
C GLY A 272 12.93 6.93 -33.83
N SER A 273 12.22 5.95 -33.27
CA SER A 273 10.98 6.16 -32.52
C SER A 273 11.13 5.81 -31.05
N LEU A 274 10.20 6.32 -30.23
CA LEU A 274 10.04 5.84 -28.87
C LEU A 274 9.19 4.57 -28.89
N MET A 275 9.74 3.46 -28.42
CA MET A 275 9.11 2.15 -28.47
C MET A 275 9.10 1.50 -27.09
N ARG A 276 8.11 0.66 -26.83
CA ARG A 276 8.05 -0.14 -25.61
C ARG A 276 8.68 -1.52 -25.87
N GLN A 277 9.63 -1.89 -25.02
CA GLN A 277 10.19 -3.25 -24.99
C GLN A 277 9.56 -4.02 -23.83
N THR A 278 8.92 -5.15 -24.15
CA THR A 278 8.17 -5.98 -23.18
C THR A 278 8.74 -7.39 -23.04
N LYS A 279 9.53 -7.83 -24.02
CA LYS A 279 10.24 -9.10 -23.97
C LYS A 279 11.61 -8.87 -23.33
N PRO A 280 12.05 -9.77 -22.42
CA PRO A 280 13.41 -9.75 -21.94
C PRO A 280 14.36 -9.95 -23.12
N GLU A 281 15.38 -9.11 -23.22
CA GLU A 281 16.50 -9.26 -24.14
C GLU A 281 17.80 -9.05 -23.36
N GLU A 282 18.92 -9.44 -23.97
CA GLU A 282 20.23 -9.20 -23.39
C GLU A 282 20.42 -7.71 -23.04
N PRO A 283 20.91 -7.41 -21.82
CA PRO A 283 21.21 -6.05 -21.42
C PRO A 283 22.18 -5.37 -22.38
N GLY A 284 21.99 -4.08 -22.62
CA GLY A 284 22.99 -3.26 -23.30
C GLY A 284 24.15 -2.92 -22.36
N THR A 285 25.11 -2.13 -22.86
CA THR A 285 26.15 -1.55 -22.02
C THR A 285 25.53 -0.48 -21.13
N VAL A 286 25.58 -0.67 -19.81
CA VAL A 286 25.04 0.29 -18.83
C VAL A 286 25.88 1.57 -18.84
N ILE A 287 25.24 2.70 -19.15
CA ILE A 287 25.81 4.04 -19.14
C ILE A 287 25.68 4.66 -17.76
N ALA A 288 24.49 4.53 -17.18
CA ALA A 288 24.17 5.05 -15.86
C ALA A 288 23.07 4.23 -15.20
N SER A 289 23.05 4.26 -13.87
CA SER A 289 22.03 3.59 -13.08
C SER A 289 21.59 4.45 -11.91
N VAL A 290 20.37 4.21 -11.46
CA VAL A 290 19.80 4.75 -10.22
C VAL A 290 19.25 3.58 -9.42
N ASN A 291 19.64 3.53 -8.14
CA ASN A 291 19.16 2.55 -7.19
C ASN A 291 18.18 3.20 -6.22
N SER A 292 17.10 2.49 -5.87
CA SER A 292 16.22 2.86 -4.77
C SER A 292 16.98 2.85 -3.43
N PRO A 293 16.40 3.42 -2.35
CA PRO A 293 16.79 3.05 -0.98
C PRO A 293 16.75 1.53 -0.76
N PRO A 294 17.46 0.99 0.27
CA PRO A 294 17.36 -0.41 0.65
C PRO A 294 15.92 -0.85 0.90
N LEU A 295 15.63 -2.12 0.66
CA LEU A 295 14.30 -2.69 0.83
C LEU A 295 13.76 -2.48 2.25
N HIS A 296 14.59 -2.59 3.30
CA HIS A 296 14.11 -2.34 4.68
C HIS A 296 13.52 -0.93 4.85
N ASP A 297 14.13 0.08 4.25
CA ASP A 297 13.62 1.46 4.29
C ASP A 297 12.31 1.60 3.50
N LEU A 298 12.22 0.93 2.34
CA LEU A 298 10.99 0.89 1.55
C LEU A 298 9.86 0.20 2.33
N LEU A 299 10.14 -0.93 2.98
CA LEU A 299 9.16 -1.66 3.81
C LEU A 299 8.76 -0.85 5.04
N ARG A 300 9.67 -0.09 5.64
CA ARG A 300 9.36 0.87 6.71
C ARG A 300 8.37 1.92 6.23
N ILE A 301 8.62 2.54 5.07
CA ILE A 301 7.67 3.50 4.47
C ILE A 301 6.33 2.82 4.20
N MET A 302 6.35 1.62 3.60
CA MET A 302 5.16 0.83 3.29
C MET A 302 4.31 0.55 4.53
N LEU A 303 4.91 0.10 5.63
CA LEU A 303 4.19 -0.25 6.84
C LEU A 303 3.72 0.99 7.61
N LYS A 304 4.56 2.02 7.74
CA LYS A 304 4.21 3.28 8.43
C LYS A 304 3.12 4.07 7.71
N LYS A 305 3.26 4.23 6.39
CA LYS A 305 2.38 5.09 5.55
C LYS A 305 1.32 4.30 4.79
N SER A 306 1.31 2.98 4.92
CA SER A 306 0.38 2.11 4.19
C SER A 306 0.50 2.23 2.66
N ASP A 307 1.73 2.34 2.16
CA ASP A 307 2.02 2.60 0.76
C ASP A 307 1.65 1.40 -0.14
N ASN A 308 0.64 1.57 -1.00
CA ASN A 308 0.20 0.51 -1.91
C ASN A 308 1.20 0.26 -3.04
N MET A 309 1.83 1.33 -3.55
CA MET A 309 2.75 1.24 -4.67
C MET A 309 3.99 0.43 -4.29
N ILE A 310 4.59 0.72 -3.13
CA ILE A 310 5.72 -0.09 -2.62
C ILE A 310 5.29 -1.54 -2.42
N ALA A 311 4.12 -1.77 -1.81
CA ALA A 311 3.67 -3.13 -1.53
C ALA A 311 3.54 -3.97 -2.79
N ASP A 312 2.95 -3.42 -3.84
CA ASP A 312 2.63 -4.17 -5.05
C ASP A 312 3.78 -4.28 -6.05
N THR A 313 4.70 -3.30 -6.09
CA THR A 313 5.95 -3.48 -6.84
C THR A 313 6.81 -4.57 -6.19
N VAL A 314 6.98 -4.52 -4.86
CA VAL A 314 7.66 -5.58 -4.10
C VAL A 314 6.99 -6.94 -4.31
N PHE A 315 5.67 -7.00 -4.29
CA PHE A 315 4.93 -8.25 -4.47
C PHE A 315 5.21 -8.94 -5.82
N ARG A 316 5.19 -8.19 -6.92
CA ARG A 316 5.53 -8.77 -8.24
C ARG A 316 7.02 -9.07 -8.37
N THR A 317 7.88 -8.29 -7.73
CA THR A 317 9.33 -8.56 -7.66
C THR A 317 9.62 -9.86 -6.90
N ILE A 318 8.95 -10.15 -5.79
CA ILE A 318 9.08 -11.44 -5.08
C ILE A 318 8.81 -12.59 -6.05
N GLY A 319 7.70 -12.53 -6.81
CA GLY A 319 7.35 -13.54 -7.80
C GLY A 319 8.41 -13.70 -8.90
N ARG A 320 8.94 -12.59 -9.41
CA ARG A 320 10.04 -12.59 -10.39
C ARG A 320 11.27 -13.30 -9.85
N GLU A 321 11.78 -12.85 -8.70
CA GLU A 321 13.05 -13.34 -8.16
C GLU A 321 12.95 -14.79 -7.67
N TYR A 322 11.78 -15.20 -7.17
CA TYR A 322 11.58 -16.57 -6.71
C TYR A 322 11.52 -17.58 -7.86
N PHE A 323 10.88 -17.23 -8.98
CA PHE A 323 10.67 -18.17 -10.09
C PHE A 323 11.59 -17.95 -11.30
N GLY A 324 12.36 -16.86 -11.35
CA GLY A 324 13.19 -16.52 -12.51
C GLY A 324 12.38 -16.18 -13.77
N VAL A 325 11.19 -15.59 -13.61
CA VAL A 325 10.27 -15.21 -14.70
C VAL A 325 9.89 -13.74 -14.62
N GLN A 326 9.27 -13.18 -15.66
CA GLN A 326 8.70 -11.84 -15.58
C GLN A 326 7.62 -11.78 -14.46
N GLY A 327 7.68 -10.75 -13.61
CA GLY A 327 6.80 -10.66 -12.44
C GLY A 327 5.34 -10.46 -12.84
N THR A 328 4.46 -11.24 -12.22
CA THR A 328 3.00 -11.16 -12.36
C THR A 328 2.34 -11.24 -10.99
N TRP A 329 1.07 -10.85 -10.89
CA TRP A 329 0.28 -11.02 -9.66
C TRP A 329 0.20 -12.48 -9.23
N ARG A 330 -0.01 -13.40 -10.19
CA ARG A 330 -0.07 -14.84 -9.92
C ARG A 330 1.26 -15.38 -9.41
N ALA A 331 2.36 -15.05 -10.08
CA ALA A 331 3.70 -15.43 -9.62
C ALA A 331 4.01 -14.85 -8.23
N GLY A 332 3.61 -13.61 -7.95
CA GLY A 332 3.75 -13.00 -6.63
C GLY A 332 2.97 -13.78 -5.55
N ALA A 333 1.72 -14.13 -5.82
CA ALA A 333 0.87 -14.91 -4.91
C ALA A 333 1.45 -16.30 -4.63
N ASP A 334 1.85 -17.01 -5.68
CA ASP A 334 2.44 -18.36 -5.58
C ASP A 334 3.75 -18.32 -4.79
N ALA A 335 4.62 -17.34 -5.07
CA ALA A 335 5.90 -17.18 -4.39
C ALA A 335 5.72 -16.85 -2.89
N VAL A 336 4.85 -15.91 -2.55
CA VAL A 336 4.54 -15.57 -1.14
C VAL A 336 4.06 -16.81 -0.38
N ARG A 337 3.14 -17.58 -0.98
CA ARG A 337 2.64 -18.81 -0.36
C ARG A 337 3.75 -19.85 -0.15
N GLN A 338 4.61 -20.07 -1.15
CA GLN A 338 5.72 -21.02 -1.05
C GLN A 338 6.78 -20.57 -0.04
N LEU A 339 7.13 -19.28 -0.02
CA LEU A 339 8.07 -18.70 0.93
C LEU A 339 7.64 -18.85 2.37
N LEU A 340 6.38 -18.50 2.68
CA LEU A 340 5.88 -18.64 4.04
C LEU A 340 5.84 -20.10 4.49
N ARG A 341 5.47 -21.03 3.60
CA ARG A 341 5.46 -22.46 3.93
C ARG A 341 6.86 -23.02 4.14
N GLN A 342 7.79 -22.73 3.23
CA GLN A 342 9.12 -23.34 3.21
C GLN A 342 10.09 -22.68 4.19
N LYS A 343 10.09 -21.34 4.28
CA LYS A 343 11.04 -20.59 5.10
C LYS A 343 10.50 -20.24 6.49
N ALA A 344 9.18 -20.08 6.62
CA ALA A 344 8.56 -19.71 7.90
C ALA A 344 7.72 -20.82 8.56
N GLY A 345 7.55 -21.98 7.89
CA GLY A 345 6.73 -23.08 8.41
C GLY A 345 5.23 -22.75 8.49
N ILE A 346 4.77 -21.72 7.79
CA ILE A 346 3.39 -21.24 7.83
C ILE A 346 2.63 -21.76 6.62
N ASP A 347 1.75 -22.74 6.84
CA ASP A 347 0.77 -23.14 5.83
C ASP A 347 -0.40 -22.15 5.80
N LEU A 348 -0.60 -21.56 4.63
CA LEU A 348 -1.68 -20.62 4.33
C LEU A 348 -3.03 -21.32 4.06
N GLY A 349 -3.04 -22.63 3.80
CA GLY A 349 -4.26 -23.39 3.54
C GLY A 349 -5.13 -22.78 2.42
N ASN A 350 -6.38 -22.47 2.75
CA ASN A 350 -7.36 -21.85 1.86
C ASN A 350 -7.28 -20.30 1.78
N THR A 351 -6.27 -19.68 2.40
CA THR A 351 -6.02 -18.23 2.30
C THR A 351 -5.86 -17.80 0.85
N ILE A 352 -6.56 -16.74 0.43
CA ILE A 352 -6.44 -16.16 -0.90
C ILE A 352 -5.57 -14.92 -0.81
N VAL A 353 -4.42 -14.95 -1.50
CA VAL A 353 -3.51 -13.80 -1.67
C VAL A 353 -3.51 -13.42 -3.14
N VAL A 354 -3.86 -12.18 -3.46
CA VAL A 354 -3.99 -11.69 -4.85
C VAL A 354 -3.04 -10.53 -5.14
N ASP A 355 -2.76 -9.71 -4.14
CA ASP A 355 -1.85 -8.58 -4.23
C ASP A 355 -1.03 -8.42 -2.94
N GLY A 356 -0.08 -7.48 -2.96
CA GLY A 356 0.75 -7.16 -1.81
C GLY A 356 0.15 -6.07 -0.91
N SER A 357 -0.68 -5.21 -1.48
CA SER A 357 -1.24 -4.05 -0.80
C SER A 357 -2.50 -4.34 0.01
N GLY A 358 -3.26 -5.38 -0.33
CA GLY A 358 -4.58 -5.64 0.24
C GLY A 358 -5.69 -4.79 -0.35
N LEU A 359 -5.50 -4.19 -1.54
CA LEU A 359 -6.54 -3.43 -2.23
C LEU A 359 -7.62 -4.35 -2.82
N SER A 360 -7.23 -5.54 -3.27
CA SER A 360 -8.12 -6.52 -3.87
C SER A 360 -9.17 -7.00 -2.88
N ARG A 361 -10.43 -6.98 -3.35
CA ARG A 361 -11.57 -7.58 -2.65
C ARG A 361 -11.56 -9.11 -2.68
N HIS A 362 -10.63 -9.72 -3.40
CA HIS A 362 -10.48 -11.17 -3.46
C HIS A 362 -9.54 -11.71 -2.36
N ASN A 363 -8.75 -10.86 -1.71
CA ASN A 363 -7.89 -11.31 -0.60
C ASN A 363 -8.77 -11.83 0.55
N LEU A 364 -8.49 -13.04 1.03
CA LEU A 364 -9.17 -13.64 2.17
C LEU A 364 -8.16 -14.31 3.08
N ILE A 365 -8.21 -14.01 4.37
CA ILE A 365 -7.35 -14.62 5.39
C ILE A 365 -8.06 -14.62 6.74
N SER A 366 -7.84 -15.65 7.55
CA SER A 366 -8.36 -15.73 8.92
C SER A 366 -7.42 -15.06 9.94
N PRO A 367 -7.93 -14.56 11.07
CA PRO A 367 -7.08 -14.11 12.18
C PRO A 367 -6.05 -15.15 12.62
N THR A 368 -6.41 -16.43 12.67
CA THR A 368 -5.47 -17.51 13.02
C THR A 368 -4.31 -17.62 12.04
N THR A 369 -4.54 -17.50 10.72
CA THR A 369 -3.44 -17.53 9.75
C THR A 369 -2.55 -16.29 9.86
N MET A 370 -3.14 -15.09 10.00
CA MET A 370 -2.36 -13.87 10.24
C MET A 370 -1.59 -13.94 11.57
N MET A 371 -2.15 -14.57 12.60
CA MET A 371 -1.48 -14.76 13.89
C MET A 371 -0.20 -15.58 13.75
N LYS A 372 -0.20 -16.66 12.94
CA LYS A 372 1.02 -17.44 12.68
C LYS A 372 2.14 -16.56 12.10
N VAL A 373 1.78 -15.64 11.20
CA VAL A 373 2.71 -14.66 10.61
C VAL A 373 3.26 -13.71 11.69
N LEU A 374 2.40 -13.18 12.56
CA LEU A 374 2.84 -12.31 13.66
C LEU A 374 3.71 -13.04 14.69
N GLN A 375 3.40 -14.30 15.02
CA GLN A 375 4.20 -15.11 15.91
C GLN A 375 5.60 -15.38 15.33
N TYR A 376 5.69 -15.70 14.04
CA TYR A 376 6.96 -15.86 13.35
C TYR A 376 7.78 -14.55 13.38
N ILE A 377 7.16 -13.43 13.06
CA ILE A 377 7.79 -12.11 13.10
C ILE A 377 8.35 -11.83 14.50
N ALA A 378 7.56 -12.05 15.55
CA ALA A 378 8.00 -11.78 16.92
C ALA A 378 9.15 -12.70 17.37
N ALA A 379 9.14 -13.97 16.95
CA ALA A 379 10.19 -14.93 17.27
C ALA A 379 11.52 -14.60 16.58
N HIS A 380 11.49 -13.94 15.42
CA HIS A 380 12.67 -13.61 14.60
C HIS A 380 12.93 -12.10 14.49
N ASP A 381 12.38 -11.28 15.39
CA ASP A 381 12.46 -9.81 15.27
C ASP A 381 13.89 -9.28 15.43
N SER A 382 14.76 -10.00 16.13
CA SER A 382 16.19 -9.67 16.22
C SER A 382 16.92 -9.73 14.88
N GLU A 383 16.47 -10.59 13.96
CA GLU A 383 17.03 -10.74 12.62
C GLU A 383 16.31 -9.84 11.61
N LEU A 384 14.98 -9.78 11.70
CA LEU A 384 14.15 -9.06 10.72
C LEU A 384 14.07 -7.55 10.98
N ASN A 385 14.25 -7.12 12.24
CA ASN A 385 13.96 -5.76 12.70
C ASN A 385 12.61 -5.26 12.16
N PHE A 386 11.57 -6.08 12.31
CA PHE A 386 10.29 -5.89 11.64
C PHE A 386 9.36 -5.01 12.47
N ILE A 387 9.28 -5.26 13.77
CA ILE A 387 8.31 -4.59 14.64
C ILE A 387 8.54 -3.08 14.66
N SER A 388 9.79 -2.62 14.53
CA SER A 388 10.12 -1.19 14.44
C SER A 388 9.57 -0.49 13.20
N MET A 389 9.27 -1.24 12.13
CA MET A 389 8.67 -0.73 10.90
C MET A 389 7.15 -0.51 11.02
N LEU A 390 6.48 -1.16 11.98
CA LEU A 390 5.03 -1.00 12.20
C LEU A 390 4.71 0.36 12.82
N PRO A 391 3.60 1.02 12.46
CA PRO A 391 3.14 2.24 13.15
C PRO A 391 3.07 2.04 14.66
N LEU A 392 3.61 3.00 15.42
CA LEU A 392 3.57 3.02 16.88
C LEU A 392 2.47 3.98 17.35
N ALA A 393 1.52 3.48 18.14
CA ALA A 393 0.37 4.24 18.62
C ALA A 393 0.79 5.51 19.36
N GLY A 394 0.24 6.66 18.97
CA GLY A 394 0.55 7.97 19.57
C GLY A 394 1.84 8.62 19.06
N HIS A 395 2.61 7.96 18.19
CA HIS A 395 3.90 8.47 17.72
C HIS A 395 3.94 8.70 16.22
N ASP A 396 3.63 7.67 15.41
CA ASP A 396 3.88 7.75 13.97
C ASP A 396 2.96 6.90 13.10
N GLY A 397 3.15 7.07 11.78
CA GLY A 397 2.42 6.35 10.76
C GLY A 397 0.90 6.49 10.90
N SER A 398 0.18 5.47 10.49
CA SER A 398 -1.29 5.44 10.56
C SER A 398 -1.87 5.34 11.98
N LEU A 399 -1.02 5.24 13.03
CA LEU A 399 -1.44 5.18 14.43
C LEU A 399 -1.00 6.40 15.24
N GLN A 400 -0.45 7.43 14.60
CA GLN A 400 -0.07 8.68 15.27
C GLN A 400 -1.22 9.25 16.10
N TYR A 401 -2.45 9.17 15.57
CA TYR A 401 -3.65 9.37 16.36
C TYR A 401 -4.74 8.36 15.96
N ARG A 402 -4.94 7.34 16.81
CA ARG A 402 -6.09 6.43 16.73
C ARG A 402 -6.87 6.50 18.03
N ALA A 403 -7.99 7.23 17.99
CA ALA A 403 -8.78 7.57 19.18
C ALA A 403 -9.10 6.38 20.09
N GLY A 404 -9.40 5.20 19.53
CA GLY A 404 -9.61 3.99 20.35
C GLY A 404 -8.40 3.58 21.19
N LEU A 405 -7.20 3.56 20.59
CA LEU A 405 -5.96 3.23 21.31
C LEU A 405 -5.56 4.32 22.32
N ASP A 406 -5.82 5.58 21.97
CA ASP A 406 -5.61 6.72 22.86
C ASP A 406 -6.51 6.64 24.11
N ILE A 407 -7.82 6.41 23.92
CA ILE A 407 -8.81 6.19 24.99
C ILE A 407 -8.43 5.00 25.88
N ALA A 408 -7.88 3.93 25.27
CA ALA A 408 -7.43 2.76 26.01
C ALA A 408 -6.20 3.04 26.90
N GLY A 409 -5.47 4.14 26.66
CA GLY A 409 -4.24 4.49 27.38
C GLY A 409 -3.03 3.67 26.94
N VAL A 410 -3.00 3.21 25.68
CA VAL A 410 -1.96 2.29 25.16
C VAL A 410 -1.01 2.93 24.13
N ASN A 411 -0.95 4.27 24.10
CA ASN A 411 0.06 4.99 23.31
C ASN A 411 1.49 4.56 23.73
N GLY A 412 2.36 4.37 22.75
CA GLY A 412 3.71 3.83 22.95
C GLY A 412 3.76 2.34 23.29
N LYS A 413 2.62 1.65 23.39
CA LYS A 413 2.54 0.21 23.75
C LYS A 413 2.06 -0.67 22.60
N VAL A 414 1.47 -0.10 21.55
CA VAL A 414 0.93 -0.83 20.40
C VAL A 414 1.73 -0.51 19.13
N SER A 415 2.33 -1.55 18.54
CA SER A 415 2.95 -1.50 17.21
C SER A 415 2.12 -2.34 16.25
N ALA A 416 1.34 -1.72 15.36
CA ALA A 416 0.39 -2.45 14.53
C ALA A 416 0.14 -1.82 13.16
N LYS A 417 -0.10 -2.70 12.18
CA LYS A 417 -0.52 -2.30 10.84
C LYS A 417 -2.03 -2.12 10.78
N THR A 418 -2.45 -0.98 10.24
CA THR A 418 -3.84 -0.68 9.91
C THR A 418 -4.27 -1.33 8.60
N GLY A 419 -5.54 -1.74 8.51
CA GLY A 419 -6.19 -2.12 7.26
C GLY A 419 -7.54 -1.42 7.13
N SER A 420 -7.65 -0.45 6.22
CA SER A 420 -8.89 0.32 6.05
C SER A 420 -9.33 0.28 4.59
N LEU A 421 -10.58 -0.10 4.38
CA LEU A 421 -11.32 0.03 3.12
C LEU A 421 -12.74 0.51 3.46
N GLN A 422 -13.56 0.83 2.46
CA GLN A 422 -14.99 1.02 2.72
C GLN A 422 -15.56 -0.20 3.44
N GLY A 423 -16.10 0.04 4.65
CA GLY A 423 -16.69 -0.98 5.52
C GLY A 423 -15.71 -1.88 6.28
N VAL A 424 -14.40 -1.61 6.26
CA VAL A 424 -13.36 -2.46 6.88
C VAL A 424 -12.43 -1.63 7.77
N TYR A 425 -12.19 -2.08 9.02
CA TYR A 425 -11.37 -1.41 10.04
C TYR A 425 -10.50 -2.38 10.83
N ASN A 426 -9.43 -2.86 10.18
CA ASN A 426 -8.55 -3.87 10.72
C ASN A 426 -7.33 -3.30 11.45
N LEU A 427 -6.81 -4.10 12.37
CA LEU A 427 -5.49 -3.94 12.99
C LEU A 427 -4.81 -5.32 13.14
N ALA A 428 -3.52 -5.40 12.83
CA ALA A 428 -2.71 -6.59 13.10
C ALA A 428 -1.34 -6.17 13.61
N GLY A 429 -0.90 -6.71 14.75
CA GLY A 429 0.38 -6.32 15.33
C GLY A 429 0.57 -6.79 16.77
N PHE A 430 1.24 -5.97 17.56
CA PHE A 430 1.70 -6.31 18.90
C PHE A 430 1.30 -5.26 19.92
N ILE A 431 1.03 -5.70 21.14
CA ILE A 431 0.83 -4.87 22.31
C ILE A 431 1.73 -5.34 23.45
N THR A 432 2.41 -4.41 24.12
CA THR A 432 3.06 -4.67 25.41
C THR A 432 2.07 -4.32 26.52
N THR A 433 1.71 -5.32 27.34
CA THR A 433 0.68 -5.20 28.37
C THR A 433 1.23 -4.62 29.68
N ALA A 434 0.38 -4.43 30.69
CA ALA A 434 0.75 -3.85 31.97
C ALA A 434 1.78 -4.68 32.74
N SER A 435 1.75 -6.02 32.58
CA SER A 435 2.76 -6.92 33.13
C SER A 435 4.12 -6.85 32.42
N GLY A 436 4.21 -6.13 31.30
CA GLY A 436 5.36 -6.11 30.41
C GLY A 436 5.35 -7.24 29.38
N GLN A 437 4.33 -8.12 29.39
CA GLN A 437 4.20 -9.20 28.42
C GLN A 437 3.91 -8.66 27.02
N LYS A 438 4.59 -9.21 26.00
CA LYS A 438 4.29 -8.94 24.60
C LYS A 438 3.21 -9.92 24.10
N MET A 439 2.12 -9.38 23.58
CA MET A 439 1.07 -10.15 22.92
C MET A 439 0.98 -9.75 21.45
N ALA A 440 0.77 -10.73 20.58
CA ALA A 440 0.34 -10.50 19.22
C ALA A 440 -1.19 -10.48 19.17
N PHE A 441 -1.77 -9.66 18.29
CA PHE A 441 -3.21 -9.60 18.09
C PHE A 441 -3.58 -9.38 16.63
N VAL A 442 -4.76 -9.86 16.25
CA VAL A 442 -5.40 -9.62 14.95
C VAL A 442 -6.85 -9.24 15.19
N GLN A 443 -7.22 -8.05 14.73
CA GLN A 443 -8.58 -7.53 14.69
C GLN A 443 -8.99 -7.38 13.23
N PHE A 444 -9.91 -8.23 12.77
CA PHE A 444 -10.58 -8.06 11.49
C PHE A 444 -12.04 -7.68 11.69
N LEU A 445 -12.35 -6.44 11.33
CA LEU A 445 -13.67 -5.86 11.48
C LEU A 445 -14.16 -5.42 10.10
N SER A 446 -15.25 -6.02 9.65
CA SER A 446 -15.85 -5.79 8.34
C SER A 446 -17.37 -5.64 8.44
N GLY A 447 -18.05 -5.36 7.33
CA GLY A 447 -19.50 -5.07 7.34
C GLY A 447 -19.87 -3.81 8.12
N TYR A 448 -18.88 -2.94 8.39
CA TYR A 448 -19.06 -1.76 9.22
C TYR A 448 -19.80 -0.68 8.43
N ALA A 449 -21.05 -0.42 8.78
CA ALA A 449 -21.87 0.61 8.16
C ALA A 449 -22.63 1.40 9.23
N VAL A 450 -22.90 2.68 8.95
CA VAL A 450 -23.73 3.54 9.81
C VAL A 450 -24.84 4.18 8.98
N PRO A 451 -25.96 4.59 9.59
CA PRO A 451 -27.00 5.33 8.89
C PRO A 451 -26.44 6.58 8.19
N PRO A 452 -27.05 7.04 7.08
CA PRO A 452 -26.57 8.22 6.34
C PRO A 452 -26.42 9.48 7.21
N ALA A 453 -27.32 9.67 8.19
CA ALA A 453 -27.29 10.79 9.13
C ALA A 453 -26.00 10.82 9.98
N ASP A 454 -25.39 9.66 10.25
CA ASP A 454 -24.23 9.50 11.12
C ASP A 454 -22.91 9.35 10.34
N TYR A 455 -22.93 9.48 9.02
CA TYR A 455 -21.75 9.23 8.18
C TYR A 455 -20.52 10.06 8.60
N ARG A 456 -20.73 11.32 9.02
CA ARG A 456 -19.65 12.20 9.52
C ARG A 456 -19.07 11.74 10.87
N ASN A 457 -19.87 11.06 11.68
CA ASN A 457 -19.51 10.57 13.02
C ASN A 457 -19.23 9.06 13.05
N ARG A 458 -19.10 8.42 11.87
CA ARG A 458 -19.00 6.96 11.70
C ARG A 458 -17.91 6.28 12.51
N ARG A 459 -16.88 6.98 13.00
CA ARG A 459 -15.77 6.39 13.77
C ARG A 459 -16.01 6.33 15.28
N ILE A 460 -17.04 6.97 15.82
CA ILE A 460 -17.32 6.96 17.27
C ILE A 460 -17.52 5.52 17.80
N PRO A 461 -18.35 4.66 17.16
CA PRO A 461 -18.54 3.28 17.60
C PRO A 461 -17.23 2.48 17.61
N LEU A 462 -16.44 2.58 16.53
CA LEU A 462 -15.10 1.97 16.44
C LEU A 462 -14.19 2.41 17.59
N SER A 463 -14.11 3.71 17.89
CA SER A 463 -13.26 4.22 18.98
C SER A 463 -13.69 3.68 20.35
N ARG A 464 -14.99 3.51 20.60
CA ARG A 464 -15.50 2.93 21.85
C ARG A 464 -15.16 1.45 21.97
N PHE A 465 -15.37 0.70 20.89
CA PHE A 465 -15.00 -0.71 20.80
C PHE A 465 -13.51 -0.92 21.10
N GLU A 466 -12.63 -0.24 20.37
CA GLU A 466 -11.18 -0.36 20.53
C GLU A 466 -10.71 0.14 21.91
N GLY A 467 -11.29 1.25 22.38
CA GLY A 467 -10.97 1.82 23.69
C GLY A 467 -11.22 0.87 24.86
N ARG A 468 -12.24 0.02 24.76
CA ARG A 468 -12.52 -1.02 25.76
C ARG A 468 -11.64 -2.25 25.54
N LEU A 469 -11.63 -2.78 24.32
CA LEU A 469 -10.90 -4.01 23.99
C LEU A 469 -9.40 -3.91 24.32
N TYR A 470 -8.71 -2.86 23.84
CA TYR A 470 -7.26 -2.75 24.05
C TYR A 470 -6.89 -2.35 25.47
N LYS A 471 -7.80 -1.68 26.20
CA LYS A 471 -7.62 -1.40 27.63
C LYS A 471 -7.72 -2.69 28.45
N ASP A 472 -8.65 -3.57 28.09
CA ASP A 472 -8.81 -4.87 28.74
C ASP A 472 -7.59 -5.76 28.50
N ILE A 473 -7.16 -5.91 27.24
CA ILE A 473 -5.95 -6.65 26.88
C ILE A 473 -4.73 -6.13 27.64
N TYR A 474 -4.56 -4.81 27.70
CA TYR A 474 -3.44 -4.19 28.40
C TYR A 474 -3.46 -4.47 29.91
N ARG A 475 -4.62 -4.40 30.57
CA ARG A 475 -4.71 -4.50 32.04
C ARG A 475 -4.72 -5.92 32.57
N ASN A 476 -5.29 -6.86 31.83
CA ASN A 476 -5.57 -8.21 32.31
C ASN A 476 -4.56 -9.27 31.85
N ASN A 477 -3.49 -8.86 31.18
CA ASN A 477 -2.40 -9.71 30.73
C ASN A 477 -1.05 -9.08 31.07
#